data_AF-A0A0R2AC31-F1
#
_entry.id   AF-A0A0R2AC31-F1
#
_cell.length_a   1.000
_cell.length_b   1.000
_cell.length_c   1.000
_cell.angle_alpha   90.00
_cell.angle_beta   90.00
_cell.angle_gamma   90.00
#
_symmetry.space_group_name_H-M   'P 1'
#
loop_
_entity.id
_entity.type
_entity.pdbx_description
1 polymer ?
#
loop_
_entity_poly.entity_id
_entity_poly.type
_entity_poly.pdbx_seq_one_letter_code
_entity_poly.pdbx_strand_id
1 'polypeptide(L)'
;MNITNIKGIEAQIEDERLLFFLGWRVLLINDTNGILGFSDKYDGSVSGIAKDGNHYAVNFITGRSRHIEFDEVINRFASMGDMDCFQPQADYRNVGFQVEHDSMQFLLVAGYTPFQINKTRLLPAPEFRDIGKVDRIKVTVNGLSVYNPGGNKFLFAAKKIGHRYLRTELDRQYPTLEKVQKEQQLIEGVGILEHIDERTESIPSEYIAVDCEFATRKSHKKNELGTGIKQIAAISYHGDEQGSVFLNDYVYDDRYMDATILNSLKETNETFKTFQDQANELSVIKKFINEVLAQNLCLVFYDQSNDLKHLQAAAKYYREQLTPDEIEILNRRHEVFDLERYIVDWKKSQGLDDSQPSALQKVSIVLGVHNPHQHVAQWDVATIHETLLKFKDFIQRPDMTISAPAPIGNVQVGQITLDTSVETIEKVATQKPMRQHKYDYDEIWKMYLQGLTVKEIARCVNGNAGSIRVIIQKIKKQWKAS
;
A
#
# COMPACT_ATOMS: atom_id res chain seq x y z
N MET A 1 -37.88 12.99 14.49
CA MET A 1 -37.96 11.76 13.68
C MET A 1 -38.62 10.71 14.56
N ASN A 2 -39.70 10.08 14.12
CA ASN A 2 -40.40 9.05 14.88
C ASN A 2 -39.43 7.92 15.22
N ILE A 3 -39.17 7.70 16.51
CA ILE A 3 -38.40 6.55 16.99
C ILE A 3 -39.20 5.32 16.57
N THR A 4 -38.66 4.54 15.65
CA THR A 4 -39.24 3.27 15.24
C THR A 4 -39.28 2.35 16.46
N ASN A 5 -40.50 1.99 16.88
CA ASN A 5 -40.78 0.98 17.89
C ASN A 5 -39.90 -0.25 17.66
N ILE A 6 -39.04 -0.58 18.62
CA ILE A 6 -38.27 -1.83 18.59
C ILE A 6 -39.28 -2.96 18.78
N LYS A 7 -39.59 -3.71 17.71
CA LYS A 7 -40.63 -4.76 17.73
C LYS A 7 -40.18 -6.09 18.35
N GLY A 8 -38.89 -6.26 18.63
CA GLY A 8 -38.36 -7.42 19.33
C GLY A 8 -36.83 -7.43 19.33
N ILE A 9 -36.23 -7.98 20.40
CA ILE A 9 -34.81 -8.31 20.50
C ILE A 9 -34.73 -9.75 20.98
N GLU A 10 -34.03 -10.60 20.23
CA GLU A 10 -33.68 -11.95 20.67
C GLU A 10 -32.20 -11.92 21.06
N ALA A 11 -31.92 -12.11 22.34
CA ALA A 11 -30.57 -12.14 22.88
C ALA A 11 -30.42 -13.33 23.81
N GLN A 12 -29.38 -14.14 23.59
CA GLN A 12 -29.05 -15.29 24.42
C GLN A 12 -28.07 -14.82 25.50
N ILE A 13 -28.56 -14.65 26.72
CA ILE A 13 -27.80 -14.10 27.85
C ILE A 13 -27.94 -15.08 29.03
N GLU A 14 -26.81 -15.52 29.59
CA GLU A 14 -26.77 -16.53 30.66
C GLU A 14 -26.82 -15.94 32.08
N ASP A 15 -26.99 -14.62 32.21
CA ASP A 15 -26.99 -13.88 33.48
C ASP A 15 -28.28 -13.05 33.63
N GLU A 16 -29.08 -13.41 34.64
CA GLU A 16 -30.35 -12.78 35.01
C GLU A 16 -30.25 -11.26 35.22
N ARG A 17 -29.12 -10.75 35.73
CA ARG A 17 -28.91 -9.31 35.95
C ARG A 17 -28.70 -8.59 34.61
N LEU A 18 -27.96 -9.21 33.68
CA LEU A 18 -27.77 -8.69 32.33
C LEU A 18 -29.06 -8.71 31.51
N LEU A 19 -29.90 -9.73 31.70
CA LEU A 19 -31.24 -9.80 31.10
C LEU A 19 -32.14 -8.65 31.60
N PHE A 20 -32.11 -8.37 32.92
CA PHE A 20 -32.80 -7.23 33.51
C PHE A 20 -32.30 -5.89 32.94
N PHE A 21 -30.99 -5.75 32.73
CA PHE A 21 -30.40 -4.54 32.13
C PHE A 21 -30.79 -4.32 30.67
N LEU A 22 -30.84 -5.38 29.86
CA LEU A 22 -31.27 -5.29 28.46
C LEU A 22 -32.75 -4.90 28.36
N GLY A 23 -33.59 -5.53 29.19
CA GLY A 23 -35.03 -5.22 29.26
C GLY A 23 -35.30 -3.79 29.71
N TRP A 24 -34.57 -3.32 30.74
CA TRP A 24 -34.67 -1.94 31.22
C TRP A 24 -34.33 -0.91 30.14
N ARG A 25 -33.23 -1.10 29.41
CA ARG A 25 -32.81 -0.19 28.34
C ARG A 25 -33.79 -0.14 27.18
N VAL A 26 -34.37 -1.28 26.80
CA VAL A 26 -35.40 -1.34 25.76
C VAL A 26 -36.64 -0.56 26.18
N LEU A 27 -37.08 -0.67 27.44
CA LEU A 27 -38.22 0.09 27.97
C LEU A 27 -37.92 1.59 28.11
N LEU A 28 -36.68 1.96 28.41
CA LEU A 28 -36.26 3.37 28.54
C LEU A 28 -36.17 4.06 27.17
N ILE A 29 -35.77 3.34 26.13
CA ILE A 29 -35.69 3.84 24.74
C ILE A 29 -37.08 3.94 24.09
N ASN A 30 -38.00 3.01 24.40
CA ASN A 30 -39.34 3.01 23.82
C ASN A 30 -40.31 4.01 24.49
N ASP A 31 -39.93 4.63 25.61
CA ASP A 31 -40.64 5.71 26.36
C ASP A 31 -42.16 5.54 26.57
N THR A 32 -42.67 4.31 26.49
CA THR A 32 -44.07 3.95 26.75
C THR A 32 -44.17 2.89 27.83
N ASN A 33 -45.22 2.93 28.65
CA ASN A 33 -45.58 1.80 29.53
C ASN A 33 -45.67 0.53 28.68
N GLY A 34 -44.86 -0.48 29.02
CA GLY A 34 -44.67 -1.65 28.18
C GLY A 34 -44.23 -2.84 29.02
N ILE A 35 -44.60 -4.03 28.56
CA ILE A 35 -44.24 -5.31 29.18
C ILE A 35 -43.29 -6.02 28.23
N LEU A 36 -42.12 -6.39 28.74
CA LEU A 36 -41.20 -7.30 28.06
C LEU A 36 -41.30 -8.67 28.72
N GLY A 37 -41.76 -9.66 27.96
CA GLY A 37 -41.77 -11.06 28.37
C GLY A 37 -40.47 -11.74 27.94
N PHE A 38 -39.93 -12.61 28.80
CA PHE A 38 -38.77 -13.44 28.49
C PHE A 38 -39.21 -14.89 28.27
N SER A 39 -38.56 -15.62 27.35
CA SER A 39 -38.90 -17.03 27.12
C SER A 39 -38.51 -17.88 28.33
N ASP A 40 -39.37 -18.84 28.66
CA ASP A 40 -39.40 -19.77 29.77
C ASP A 40 -38.25 -20.82 29.81
N LYS A 41 -37.21 -20.64 28.98
CA LYS A 41 -36.05 -21.54 28.88
C LYS A 41 -34.76 -21.05 29.54
N TYR A 42 -34.79 -19.89 30.21
CA TYR A 42 -33.60 -19.30 30.85
C TYR A 42 -33.72 -19.34 32.38
N ASP A 43 -32.65 -19.87 33.01
CA ASP A 43 -32.25 -20.10 34.43
C ASP A 43 -33.26 -20.10 35.61
N GLY A 44 -34.55 -19.84 35.38
CA GLY A 44 -35.66 -20.16 36.26
C GLY A 44 -36.13 -19.03 37.16
N SER A 45 -35.61 -17.81 37.05
CA SER A 45 -35.96 -16.73 37.99
C SER A 45 -36.81 -15.59 37.40
N VAL A 46 -36.50 -14.95 36.26
CA VAL A 46 -37.27 -13.77 35.77
C VAL A 46 -38.11 -14.08 34.53
N SER A 47 -39.42 -13.83 34.59
CA SER A 47 -40.38 -14.09 33.51
C SER A 47 -40.78 -12.83 32.72
N GLY A 48 -40.60 -11.64 33.30
CA GLY A 48 -40.89 -10.39 32.60
C GLY A 48 -40.57 -9.14 33.41
N ILE A 49 -40.42 -8.01 32.72
CA ILE A 49 -40.26 -6.70 33.33
C ILE A 49 -41.27 -5.74 32.72
N ALA A 50 -41.99 -5.01 33.58
CA ALA A 50 -42.92 -3.98 33.18
C ALA A 50 -42.50 -2.64 33.78
N LYS A 51 -42.59 -1.58 32.97
CA LYS A 51 -42.48 -0.20 33.45
C LYS A 51 -43.89 0.33 33.74
N ASP A 52 -44.10 0.80 34.96
CA ASP A 52 -45.36 1.44 35.38
C ASP A 52 -45.05 2.76 36.09
N GLY A 53 -45.14 3.86 35.34
CA GLY A 53 -44.76 5.19 35.81
C GLY A 53 -43.27 5.26 36.20
N ASN A 54 -43.00 5.56 37.48
CA ASN A 54 -41.64 5.66 38.04
C ASN A 54 -41.10 4.34 38.63
N HIS A 55 -41.85 3.25 38.51
CA HIS A 55 -41.49 1.95 39.08
C HIS A 55 -41.22 0.93 37.99
N TYR A 56 -40.39 -0.06 38.33
CA TYR A 56 -40.27 -1.28 37.55
C TYR A 56 -40.82 -2.46 38.34
N ALA A 57 -41.78 -3.17 37.74
CA ALA A 57 -42.26 -4.44 38.24
C ALA A 57 -41.47 -5.57 37.59
N VAL A 58 -40.74 -6.32 38.40
CA VAL A 58 -39.98 -7.50 37.96
C VAL A 58 -40.79 -8.73 38.34
N ASN A 59 -41.24 -9.46 37.33
CA ASN A 59 -41.98 -10.69 37.50
C ASN A 59 -41.02 -11.85 37.47
N PHE A 60 -41.12 -12.70 38.48
CA PHE A 60 -40.34 -13.91 38.59
C PHE A 60 -41.15 -15.12 38.12
N ILE A 61 -40.49 -16.15 37.57
CA ILE A 61 -41.13 -17.41 37.13
C ILE A 61 -41.88 -18.09 38.29
N THR A 62 -41.47 -17.83 39.53
CA THR A 62 -42.17 -18.28 40.75
C THR A 62 -43.51 -17.56 41.02
N GLY A 63 -43.95 -16.67 40.13
CA GLY A 63 -45.20 -15.90 40.26
C GLY A 63 -45.13 -14.73 41.26
N ARG A 64 -43.94 -14.39 41.76
CA ARG A 64 -43.73 -13.24 42.64
C ARG A 64 -43.38 -12.03 41.79
N SER A 65 -43.92 -10.87 42.15
CA SER A 65 -43.55 -9.59 41.55
C SER A 65 -42.86 -8.73 42.58
N ARG A 66 -41.75 -8.09 42.21
CA ARG A 66 -41.07 -7.10 43.05
C ARG A 66 -41.08 -5.76 42.36
N HIS A 67 -41.53 -4.74 43.07
CA HIS A 67 -41.41 -3.35 42.65
C HIS A 67 -40.06 -2.82 43.10
N ILE A 68 -39.36 -2.17 42.18
CA ILE A 68 -38.08 -1.53 42.45
C ILE A 68 -38.20 -0.06 42.07
N GLU A 69 -37.90 0.80 43.04
CA GLU A 69 -37.87 2.25 42.86
C GLU A 69 -36.68 2.67 42.00
N PHE A 70 -36.87 3.69 41.17
CA PHE A 70 -35.84 4.22 40.28
C PHE A 70 -34.56 4.60 41.04
N ASP A 71 -34.71 5.25 42.20
CA ASP A 71 -33.59 5.73 43.01
C ASP A 71 -32.86 4.59 43.74
N GLU A 72 -33.54 3.49 44.07
CA GLU A 72 -32.90 2.31 44.67
C GLU A 72 -31.97 1.63 43.66
N VAL A 73 -32.37 1.61 42.37
CA VAL A 73 -31.52 1.11 41.28
C VAL A 73 -30.28 2.00 41.16
N ILE A 74 -30.45 3.33 41.09
CA ILE A 74 -29.32 4.27 40.94
C ILE A 74 -28.33 4.17 42.12
N ASN A 75 -28.82 4.08 43.34
CA ASN A 75 -27.96 4.06 44.54
C ASN A 75 -27.21 2.74 44.72
N ARG A 76 -27.82 1.59 44.39
CA ARG A 76 -27.11 0.30 44.35
C ARG A 76 -26.05 0.26 43.23
N PHE A 77 -26.20 1.11 42.22
CA PHE A 77 -25.28 1.23 41.10
C PHE A 77 -24.07 2.11 41.39
N ALA A 78 -24.24 3.22 42.10
CA ALA A 78 -23.14 4.13 42.45
C ALA A 78 -22.04 3.45 43.29
N SER A 79 -22.39 2.37 44.01
CA SER A 79 -21.47 1.58 44.84
C SER A 79 -20.74 0.45 44.10
N MET A 80 -21.12 0.13 42.86
CA MET A 80 -20.45 -0.87 42.02
C MET A 80 -19.59 -0.14 40.96
N GLY A 81 -18.48 0.44 41.42
CA GLY A 81 -17.60 1.35 40.66
C GLY A 81 -16.90 0.81 39.40
N ASP A 82 -17.25 -0.39 38.90
CA ASP A 82 -16.57 -1.06 37.79
C ASP A 82 -17.52 -1.58 36.68
N MET A 83 -18.69 -0.97 36.47
CA MET A 83 -19.58 -1.33 35.34
C MET A 83 -19.47 -0.41 34.11
N ASP A 84 -18.36 0.32 33.97
CA ASP A 84 -17.96 0.94 32.69
C ASP A 84 -17.58 -0.11 31.61
N CYS A 85 -17.62 -1.41 31.94
CA CYS A 85 -17.31 -2.53 31.05
C CYS A 85 -18.53 -3.17 30.33
N PHE A 86 -19.75 -2.70 30.56
CA PHE A 86 -20.97 -3.16 29.85
C PHE A 86 -21.76 -2.03 29.18
N GLN A 87 -21.11 -0.92 28.84
CA GLN A 87 -21.26 -0.53 27.43
C GLN A 87 -20.41 -1.55 26.66
N PRO A 88 -20.89 -2.10 25.51
CA PRO A 88 -19.90 -2.56 24.56
C PRO A 88 -18.91 -1.42 24.47
N GLN A 89 -17.62 -1.70 24.65
CA GLN A 89 -16.59 -0.83 24.12
C GLN A 89 -16.76 -0.83 22.59
N ALA A 90 -17.88 -0.29 22.12
CA ALA A 90 -18.00 0.33 20.84
C ALA A 90 -16.99 1.45 20.96
N ASP A 91 -15.76 1.12 20.61
CA ASP A 91 -14.79 2.01 20.03
C ASP A 91 -15.58 3.18 19.45
N TYR A 92 -15.53 4.35 20.11
CA TYR A 92 -16.35 5.53 19.77
C TYR A 92 -15.97 6.10 18.39
N ARG A 93 -15.37 5.31 17.52
CA ARG A 93 -15.12 5.53 16.08
C ARG A 93 -16.39 5.94 15.32
N ASN A 94 -17.58 5.62 15.87
CA ASN A 94 -18.87 5.84 15.21
C ASN A 94 -19.76 6.91 15.87
N VAL A 95 -19.23 7.76 16.75
CA VAL A 95 -20.00 8.82 17.43
C VAL A 95 -19.21 10.13 17.40
N GLY A 96 -19.90 11.22 17.11
CA GLY A 96 -19.34 12.57 17.14
C GLY A 96 -19.94 13.41 18.26
N PHE A 97 -19.14 14.29 18.85
CA PHE A 97 -19.59 15.23 19.87
C PHE A 97 -19.34 16.66 19.40
N GLN A 98 -20.40 17.46 19.41
CA GLN A 98 -20.29 18.89 19.28
C GLN A 98 -20.04 19.51 20.64
N VAL A 99 -18.95 20.24 20.76
CA VAL A 99 -18.53 20.92 21.98
C VAL A 99 -18.34 22.41 21.73
N GLU A 100 -18.51 23.22 22.75
CA GLU A 100 -18.23 24.64 22.73
C GLU A 100 -16.94 24.95 23.50
N HIS A 101 -16.04 25.69 22.87
CA HIS A 101 -14.81 26.19 23.47
C HIS A 101 -14.58 27.61 22.98
N ASP A 102 -14.27 28.55 23.88
CA ASP A 102 -14.06 29.96 23.56
C ASP A 102 -15.09 30.59 22.60
N SER A 103 -16.37 30.32 22.88
CA SER A 103 -17.54 30.79 22.09
C SER A 103 -17.60 30.27 20.65
N MET A 104 -16.77 29.30 20.29
CA MET A 104 -16.80 28.60 19.01
C MET A 104 -17.30 27.16 19.20
N GLN A 105 -17.86 26.58 18.14
CA GLN A 105 -18.36 25.22 18.14
C GLN A 105 -17.39 24.30 17.42
N PHE A 106 -17.15 23.13 17.97
CA PHE A 106 -16.22 22.15 17.45
C PHE A 106 -16.85 20.77 17.39
N LEU A 107 -16.41 19.96 16.45
CA LEU A 107 -16.81 18.57 16.29
C LEU A 107 -15.63 17.66 16.63
N LEU A 108 -15.85 16.77 17.58
CA LEU A 108 -14.89 15.76 18.03
C LEU A 108 -15.38 14.38 17.59
N VAL A 109 -14.56 13.66 16.82
CA VAL A 109 -14.87 12.31 16.34
C VAL A 109 -13.64 11.44 16.54
N ALA A 110 -13.79 10.27 17.15
CA ALA A 110 -12.64 9.36 17.31
C ALA A 110 -12.14 8.89 15.94
N GLY A 111 -10.82 8.92 15.76
CA GLY A 111 -10.16 8.70 14.48
C GLY A 111 -9.93 9.96 13.65
N TYR A 112 -10.39 11.13 14.09
CA TYR A 112 -10.31 12.40 13.35
C TYR A 112 -9.61 13.47 14.19
N THR A 113 -9.04 14.47 13.52
CA THR A 113 -8.65 15.74 14.15
C THR A 113 -9.91 16.55 14.50
N PRO A 114 -9.91 17.36 15.57
CA PRO A 114 -11.03 18.25 15.86
C PRO A 114 -11.33 19.20 14.70
N PHE A 115 -12.62 19.40 14.41
CA PHE A 115 -13.07 20.36 13.40
C PHE A 115 -13.76 21.55 14.05
N GLN A 116 -13.57 22.75 13.51
CA GLN A 116 -14.42 23.88 13.84
C GLN A 116 -15.68 23.81 12.99
N ILE A 117 -16.84 24.00 13.62
CA ILE A 117 -18.14 24.02 12.95
C ILE A 117 -18.47 25.47 12.58
N ASN A 118 -18.55 25.74 11.28
CA ASN A 118 -19.05 27.02 10.77
C ASN A 118 -20.33 26.76 9.96
N LYS A 119 -21.48 26.96 10.62
CA LYS A 119 -22.81 26.59 10.10
C LYS A 119 -22.88 25.09 9.78
N THR A 120 -22.83 24.72 8.50
CA THR A 120 -22.84 23.33 8.01
C THR A 120 -21.48 22.88 7.47
N ARG A 121 -20.46 23.75 7.49
CA ARG A 121 -19.12 23.43 7.02
C ARG A 121 -18.22 23.06 8.19
N LEU A 122 -17.35 22.08 7.95
CA LEU A 122 -16.26 21.71 8.85
C LEU A 122 -14.98 22.38 8.36
N LEU A 123 -14.32 23.11 9.26
CA LEU A 123 -13.04 23.76 9.03
C LEU A 123 -11.98 23.15 9.96
N PRO A 124 -10.68 23.25 9.63
CA PRO A 124 -9.60 22.97 10.58
C PRO A 124 -9.76 23.77 11.87
N ALA A 125 -9.49 23.14 13.01
CA ALA A 125 -9.50 23.77 14.33
C ALA A 125 -8.06 23.93 14.86
N PRO A 126 -7.32 24.95 14.39
CA PRO A 126 -5.91 25.13 14.77
C PRO A 126 -5.71 25.29 16.29
N GLU A 127 -6.75 25.72 17.02
CA GLU A 127 -6.77 25.85 18.48
C GLU A 127 -6.65 24.50 19.20
N PHE A 128 -6.96 23.40 18.50
CA PHE A 128 -6.87 22.03 19.02
C PHE A 128 -5.71 21.23 18.41
N ARG A 129 -4.69 21.90 17.84
CA ARG A 129 -3.48 21.23 17.34
C ARG A 129 -2.83 20.31 18.38
N ASP A 130 -2.82 20.71 19.65
CA ASP A 130 -2.23 19.92 20.74
C ASP A 130 -3.02 18.64 21.06
N ILE A 131 -4.31 18.61 20.70
CA ILE A 131 -5.12 17.37 20.76
C ILE A 131 -4.66 16.43 19.65
N GLY A 132 -4.43 16.94 18.45
CA GLY A 132 -4.13 16.12 17.27
C GLY A 132 -5.28 15.15 16.96
N LYS A 133 -4.96 14.00 16.37
CA LYS A 133 -5.96 12.96 16.10
C LYS A 133 -6.57 12.46 17.40
N VAL A 134 -7.90 12.50 17.52
CA VAL A 134 -8.61 11.92 18.66
C VAL A 134 -8.52 10.40 18.57
N ASP A 135 -7.92 9.76 19.56
CA ASP A 135 -7.86 8.30 19.67
C ASP A 135 -9.14 7.77 20.30
N ARG A 136 -9.53 8.35 21.45
CA ARG A 136 -10.65 7.86 22.25
C ARG A 136 -11.39 9.01 22.91
N ILE A 137 -12.72 8.91 22.97
CA ILE A 137 -13.58 9.81 23.76
C ILE A 137 -14.27 8.96 24.83
N LYS A 138 -14.16 9.37 26.09
CA LYS A 138 -14.86 8.78 27.24
C LYS A 138 -15.87 9.78 27.80
N VAL A 139 -17.14 9.40 27.82
CA VAL A 139 -18.18 10.16 28.53
C VAL A 139 -18.08 9.86 30.01
N THR A 140 -18.14 10.88 30.84
CA THR A 140 -18.12 10.81 32.30
C THR A 140 -19.27 11.63 32.87
N VAL A 141 -19.57 11.44 34.16
CA VAL A 141 -20.57 12.25 34.87
C VAL A 141 -20.29 13.77 34.81
N ASN A 142 -19.02 14.16 34.62
CA ASN A 142 -18.59 15.55 34.60
C ASN A 142 -18.42 16.13 33.18
N GLY A 143 -18.61 15.32 32.13
CA GLY A 143 -18.44 15.73 30.73
C GLY A 143 -17.63 14.73 29.90
N LEU A 144 -16.86 15.21 28.93
CA LEU A 144 -16.03 14.36 28.04
C LEU A 144 -14.56 14.38 28.45
N SER A 145 -13.94 13.21 28.46
CA SER A 145 -12.49 13.03 28.44
C SER A 145 -12.05 12.57 27.05
N VAL A 146 -11.23 13.36 26.38
CA VAL A 146 -10.74 13.12 25.02
C VAL A 146 -9.27 12.80 25.10
N TYR A 147 -8.87 11.69 24.48
CA TYR A 147 -7.50 11.19 24.49
C TYR A 147 -6.92 11.23 23.10
N ASN A 148 -5.64 11.55 23.01
CA ASN A 148 -4.86 11.42 21.78
C ASN A 148 -3.92 10.18 21.85
N PRO A 149 -3.29 9.76 20.73
CA PRO A 149 -2.38 8.62 20.70
C PRO A 149 -1.15 8.76 21.61
N GLY A 150 -0.77 9.99 21.97
CA GLY A 150 0.29 10.27 22.93
C GLY A 150 -0.12 10.10 24.39
N GLY A 151 -1.39 9.80 24.67
CA GLY A 151 -1.95 9.65 26.01
C GLY A 151 -2.36 10.97 26.68
N ASN A 152 -2.25 12.11 25.99
CA ASN A 152 -2.71 13.40 26.52
C ASN A 152 -4.22 13.38 26.68
N LYS A 153 -4.71 13.98 27.77
CA LYS A 153 -6.11 14.01 28.15
C LYS A 153 -6.65 15.43 28.12
N PHE A 154 -7.71 15.66 27.36
CA PHE A 154 -8.44 16.91 27.27
C PHE A 154 -9.83 16.75 27.88
N LEU A 155 -10.26 17.74 28.67
CA LEU A 155 -11.52 17.67 29.42
C LEU A 155 -12.49 18.74 28.93
N PHE A 156 -13.67 18.32 28.53
CA PHE A 156 -14.79 19.21 28.20
C PHE A 156 -15.88 19.04 29.25
N ALA A 157 -16.24 20.12 29.94
CA ALA A 157 -17.29 20.10 30.94
C ALA A 157 -18.66 19.75 30.31
N ALA A 158 -19.54 19.06 31.05
CA ALA A 158 -20.85 18.65 30.54
C ALA A 158 -21.67 19.81 29.94
N LYS A 159 -21.61 21.00 30.56
CA LYS A 159 -22.30 22.22 30.07
C LYS A 159 -21.80 22.75 28.71
N LYS A 160 -20.63 22.29 28.26
CA LYS A 160 -20.02 22.66 26.98
C LYS A 160 -20.32 21.64 25.88
N ILE A 161 -21.02 20.55 26.18
CA ILE A 161 -21.43 19.56 25.18
C ILE A 161 -22.78 20.01 24.61
N GLY A 162 -22.79 20.37 23.32
CA GLY A 162 -24.00 20.84 22.65
C GLY A 162 -24.85 19.69 22.11
N HIS A 163 -24.24 18.78 21.35
CA HIS A 163 -24.97 17.71 20.69
C HIS A 163 -24.11 16.45 20.53
N ARG A 164 -24.75 15.28 20.55
CA ARG A 164 -24.13 13.99 20.24
C ARG A 164 -24.73 13.46 18.94
N TYR A 165 -23.88 13.14 17.98
CA TYR A 165 -24.27 12.58 16.69
C TYR A 165 -23.92 11.09 16.62
N LEU A 166 -24.87 10.29 16.14
CA LEU A 166 -24.57 8.94 15.63
C LEU A 166 -23.88 9.02 14.26
N ARG A 167 -23.15 7.98 13.85
CA ARG A 167 -22.43 7.98 12.57
C ARG A 167 -23.32 8.31 11.37
N THR A 168 -24.50 7.72 11.29
CA THR A 168 -25.47 7.97 10.21
C THR A 168 -25.95 9.43 10.19
N GLU A 169 -26.00 10.09 11.34
CA GLU A 169 -26.36 11.51 11.45
C GLU A 169 -25.18 12.41 11.05
N LEU A 170 -23.95 12.04 11.44
CA LEU A 170 -22.73 12.70 10.98
C LEU A 170 -22.62 12.67 9.47
N ASP A 171 -22.78 11.50 8.84
CA ASP A 171 -22.63 11.35 7.39
C ASP A 171 -23.71 12.16 6.63
N ARG A 172 -24.92 12.27 7.20
CA ARG A 172 -26.00 13.08 6.61
C ARG A 172 -25.76 14.59 6.79
N GLN A 173 -25.32 15.02 7.96
CA GLN A 173 -25.18 16.44 8.30
C GLN A 173 -23.87 17.04 7.79
N TYR A 174 -22.82 16.22 7.74
CA TYR A 174 -21.48 16.55 7.28
C TYR A 174 -21.00 15.50 6.27
N PRO A 175 -21.61 15.43 5.07
CA PRO A 175 -21.23 14.46 4.04
C PRO A 175 -19.78 14.64 3.55
N THR A 176 -19.18 15.81 3.83
CA THR A 176 -17.79 16.10 3.54
C THR A 176 -16.84 15.68 4.65
N LEU A 177 -17.27 15.06 5.75
CA LEU A 177 -16.41 14.73 6.89
C LEU A 177 -15.17 13.92 6.46
N GLU A 178 -15.34 12.88 5.65
CA GLU A 178 -14.21 12.10 5.12
C GLU A 178 -13.35 12.89 4.14
N LYS A 179 -13.97 13.78 3.34
CA LYS A 179 -13.25 14.64 2.38
C LYS A 179 -12.40 15.68 3.11
N VAL A 180 -12.96 16.34 4.12
CA VAL A 180 -12.27 17.34 4.95
C VAL A 180 -11.20 16.67 5.82
N GLN A 181 -11.42 15.42 6.28
CA GLN A 181 -10.37 14.64 6.94
C GLN A 181 -9.22 14.31 5.99
N LYS A 182 -9.50 13.95 4.73
CA LYS A 182 -8.46 13.76 3.71
C LYS A 182 -7.73 15.08 3.40
N GLU A 183 -8.47 16.19 3.29
CA GLU A 183 -7.93 17.55 3.11
C GLU A 183 -7.16 18.06 4.33
N GLN A 184 -7.48 17.62 5.55
CA GLN A 184 -6.72 17.94 6.75
C GLN A 184 -5.54 17.00 6.96
N GLN A 185 -5.63 15.74 6.54
CA GLN A 185 -4.44 14.88 6.41
C GLN A 185 -3.49 15.48 5.38
N LEU A 186 -3.99 16.04 4.27
CA LEU A 186 -3.20 16.83 3.32
C LEU A 186 -2.49 18.05 3.98
N ILE A 187 -3.04 18.64 5.05
CA ILE A 187 -2.49 19.84 5.72
C ILE A 187 -1.64 19.50 6.96
N GLU A 188 -2.00 18.46 7.73
CA GLU A 188 -1.38 18.10 9.02
C GLU A 188 -0.59 16.77 9.00
N GLY A 189 -0.63 16.03 7.88
CA GLY A 189 0.30 14.94 7.62
C GLY A 189 -0.22 13.95 6.59
N VAL A 190 0.11 14.14 5.31
CA VAL A 190 1.03 13.31 4.51
C VAL A 190 1.55 14.24 3.41
N GLY A 191 2.85 14.43 3.33
CA GLY A 191 3.40 15.57 2.59
C GLY A 191 4.84 15.31 2.21
N ILE A 192 5.06 14.14 1.65
CA ILE A 192 6.36 13.71 1.15
C ILE A 192 6.10 12.69 0.05
N LEU A 193 6.06 13.13 -1.21
CA LEU A 193 5.99 12.23 -2.36
C LEU A 193 4.92 11.10 -2.25
N GLU A 194 3.85 11.27 -1.47
CA GLU A 194 2.75 10.28 -1.35
C GLU A 194 1.62 10.59 -2.34
N HIS A 195 1.60 11.81 -2.89
CA HIS A 195 0.74 12.21 -4.01
C HIS A 195 1.42 11.94 -5.35
N ILE A 196 2.05 10.77 -5.44
CA ILE A 196 2.53 10.25 -6.71
C ILE A 196 1.34 9.64 -7.42
N ASP A 197 1.01 10.20 -8.58
CA ASP A 197 0.19 9.46 -9.52
C ASP A 197 1.10 8.46 -10.24
N GLU A 198 1.06 7.19 -9.81
CA GLU A 198 1.90 6.11 -10.36
C GLU A 198 1.52 5.70 -11.79
N ARG A 199 0.78 6.53 -12.54
CA ARG A 199 0.20 6.12 -13.82
C ARG A 199 0.14 7.25 -14.84
N THR A 200 1.27 7.54 -15.44
CA THR A 200 1.29 7.94 -16.84
C THR A 200 1.29 6.68 -17.71
N GLU A 201 0.14 6.37 -18.34
CA GLU A 201 0.00 5.24 -19.29
C GLU A 201 0.88 5.39 -20.54
N SER A 202 1.48 6.57 -20.72
CA SER A 202 2.34 6.93 -21.84
C SER A 202 3.69 7.45 -21.36
N ILE A 203 4.75 7.12 -22.11
CA ILE A 203 6.09 7.67 -21.91
C ILE A 203 6.03 9.22 -22.04
N PRO A 204 6.48 9.99 -21.03
CA PRO A 204 6.41 11.44 -21.06
C PRO A 204 7.33 12.03 -22.15
N SER A 205 6.93 13.15 -22.75
CA SER A 205 7.76 13.88 -23.72
C SER A 205 8.80 14.78 -23.05
N GLU A 206 8.52 15.24 -21.84
CA GLU A 206 9.39 16.04 -20.98
C GLU A 206 9.38 15.43 -19.59
N TYR A 207 10.56 15.18 -19.02
CA TYR A 207 10.68 14.50 -17.74
C TYR A 207 12.02 14.78 -17.07
N ILE A 208 12.15 14.37 -15.83
CA ILE A 208 13.40 14.33 -15.08
C ILE A 208 13.67 12.88 -14.70
N ALA A 209 14.73 12.29 -15.22
CA ALA A 209 15.16 10.97 -14.78
C ALA A 209 15.91 11.10 -13.45
N VAL A 210 15.56 10.27 -12.47
CA VAL A 210 16.05 10.33 -11.10
C VAL A 210 16.54 8.95 -10.66
N ASP A 211 17.68 8.92 -9.98
CA ASP A 211 18.24 7.72 -9.36
C ASP A 211 18.96 8.11 -8.07
N CYS A 212 18.86 7.25 -7.06
CA CYS A 212 19.54 7.37 -5.79
C CYS A 212 20.38 6.14 -5.51
N GLU A 213 21.53 6.42 -4.93
CA GLU A 213 22.48 5.43 -4.50
C GLU A 213 22.50 5.42 -2.96
N PHE A 214 22.58 4.24 -2.34
CA PHE A 214 22.38 4.10 -0.89
C PHE A 214 23.61 3.56 -0.15
N ALA A 215 23.74 3.93 1.14
CA ALA A 215 24.75 3.39 2.05
C ALA A 215 24.16 3.01 3.41
N THR A 216 24.74 1.98 4.03
CA THR A 216 24.41 1.58 5.40
C THR A 216 24.96 2.57 6.42
N ARG A 217 24.13 2.90 7.42
CA ARG A 217 24.50 3.72 8.58
C ARG A 217 24.97 2.82 9.73
N LYS A 218 26.07 3.19 10.39
CA LYS A 218 26.62 2.54 11.60
C LYS A 218 25.63 2.56 12.75
N SER A 219 24.81 3.61 12.85
CA SER A 219 23.77 3.77 13.85
C SER A 219 22.56 4.50 13.25
N HIS A 220 21.36 4.18 13.74
CA HIS A 220 20.12 4.85 13.35
C HIS A 220 19.18 4.87 14.56
N LYS A 221 18.35 5.90 14.70
CA LYS A 221 17.36 5.96 15.78
C LYS A 221 16.22 4.97 15.52
N LYS A 222 15.50 4.60 16.58
CA LYS A 222 14.26 3.82 16.47
C LYS A 222 13.29 4.63 15.60
N ASN A 223 12.90 4.10 14.44
CA ASN A 223 12.08 4.71 13.36
C ASN A 223 12.84 5.39 12.19
N GLU A 224 14.17 5.37 12.17
CA GLU A 224 14.96 5.77 10.99
C GLU A 224 15.29 4.54 10.12
N LEU A 225 15.48 4.75 8.81
CA LEU A 225 16.01 3.71 7.93
C LEU A 225 17.48 3.43 8.29
N GLY A 226 17.85 2.14 8.33
CA GLY A 226 19.24 1.71 8.54
C GLY A 226 20.18 2.04 7.36
N THR A 227 19.62 2.51 6.26
CA THR A 227 20.30 3.01 5.06
C THR A 227 19.91 4.45 4.80
N GLY A 228 20.80 5.22 4.19
CA GLY A 228 20.53 6.58 3.73
C GLY A 228 21.03 6.80 2.29
N ILE A 229 20.63 7.92 1.69
CA ILE A 229 21.05 8.32 0.36
C ILE A 229 22.51 8.74 0.42
N LYS A 230 23.42 8.05 -0.27
CA LYS A 230 24.85 8.45 -0.39
C LYS A 230 25.11 9.30 -1.63
N GLN A 231 24.26 9.21 -2.65
CA GLN A 231 24.32 10.04 -3.86
C GLN A 231 22.92 10.11 -4.46
N ILE A 232 22.58 11.26 -5.03
CA ILE A 232 21.36 11.49 -5.80
C ILE A 232 21.73 12.14 -7.13
N ALA A 233 21.09 11.67 -8.20
CA ALA A 233 21.15 12.33 -9.50
C ALA A 233 19.74 12.58 -10.03
N ALA A 234 19.57 13.73 -10.69
CA ALA A 234 18.34 14.09 -11.38
C ALA A 234 18.67 14.94 -12.62
N ILE A 235 18.30 14.46 -13.81
CA ILE A 235 18.60 15.15 -15.07
C ILE A 235 17.32 15.26 -15.90
N SER A 236 16.98 16.48 -16.32
CA SER A 236 15.83 16.72 -17.20
C SER A 236 16.14 16.36 -18.66
N TYR A 237 15.13 15.90 -19.38
CA TYR A 237 15.19 15.61 -20.81
C TYR A 237 13.92 16.09 -21.54
N HIS A 238 14.09 16.50 -22.79
CA HIS A 238 13.03 16.76 -23.76
C HIS A 238 13.32 15.95 -25.03
N GLY A 239 12.63 14.83 -25.21
CA GLY A 239 13.00 13.87 -26.25
C GLY A 239 14.43 13.36 -26.05
N ASP A 240 15.30 13.54 -27.06
CA ASP A 240 16.70 13.09 -27.06
C ASP A 240 17.67 14.15 -26.51
N GLU A 241 17.17 15.32 -26.09
CA GLU A 241 17.98 16.44 -25.63
C GLU A 241 17.94 16.57 -24.09
N GLN A 242 19.09 16.83 -23.48
CA GLN A 242 19.17 17.17 -22.07
C GLN A 242 18.63 18.59 -21.84
N GLY A 243 17.72 18.73 -20.88
CA GLY A 243 17.16 20.00 -20.43
C GLY A 243 18.03 20.74 -19.40
N SER A 244 17.43 21.71 -18.71
CA SER A 244 18.14 22.62 -17.79
C SER A 244 18.42 22.07 -16.39
N VAL A 245 17.69 21.04 -15.94
CA VAL A 245 17.90 20.43 -14.62
C VAL A 245 19.08 19.47 -14.71
N PHE A 246 20.08 19.72 -13.87
CA PHE A 246 21.21 18.83 -13.67
C PHE A 246 21.60 18.85 -12.19
N LEU A 247 21.18 17.82 -11.47
CA LEU A 247 21.58 17.55 -10.10
C LEU A 247 22.42 16.27 -10.09
N ASN A 248 23.61 16.34 -9.48
CA ASN A 248 24.42 15.18 -9.16
C ASN A 248 25.19 15.50 -7.88
N ASP A 249 24.60 15.16 -6.74
CA ASP A 249 25.15 15.47 -5.44
C ASP A 249 25.41 14.18 -4.64
N TYR A 250 26.60 14.12 -4.04
CA TYR A 250 26.90 13.14 -3.02
C TYR A 250 26.39 13.65 -1.67
N VAL A 251 26.17 12.74 -0.73
CA VAL A 251 25.63 13.05 0.59
C VAL A 251 26.61 12.61 1.67
N TYR A 252 26.93 13.56 2.55
CA TYR A 252 27.65 13.34 3.78
C TYR A 252 26.69 13.04 4.94
N ASP A 253 26.99 11.97 5.66
CA ASP A 253 26.39 11.59 6.92
C ASP A 253 27.49 11.00 7.80
N ASP A 254 27.68 11.54 9.01
CA ASP A 254 28.72 11.09 9.95
C ASP A 254 28.48 9.66 10.45
N ARG A 255 27.27 9.14 10.26
CA ARG A 255 26.89 7.75 10.56
C ARG A 255 27.32 6.79 9.46
N TYR A 256 27.75 7.23 8.27
CA TYR A 256 28.20 6.30 7.23
C TYR A 256 29.51 5.58 7.59
N MET A 257 29.71 4.43 6.97
CA MET A 257 30.98 3.69 7.03
C MET A 257 32.11 4.53 6.45
N ASP A 258 33.31 4.44 7.04
CA ASP A 258 34.48 5.22 6.60
C ASP A 258 34.78 4.95 5.13
N ALA A 259 34.62 3.69 4.68
CA ALA A 259 34.76 3.31 3.28
C ALA A 259 33.80 4.07 2.35
N THR A 260 32.55 4.32 2.76
CA THR A 260 31.57 5.10 1.97
C THR A 260 32.02 6.55 1.84
N ILE A 261 32.47 7.15 2.94
CA ILE A 261 32.94 8.54 2.95
C ILE A 261 34.20 8.66 2.09
N LEU A 262 35.17 7.75 2.25
CA LEU A 262 36.41 7.74 1.46
C LEU A 262 36.14 7.54 -0.03
N ASN A 263 35.20 6.67 -0.40
CA ASN A 263 34.81 6.51 -1.79
C ASN A 263 34.15 7.79 -2.33
N SER A 264 33.26 8.43 -1.57
CA SER A 264 32.62 9.68 -1.98
C SER A 264 33.65 10.79 -2.21
N LEU A 265 34.62 10.95 -1.31
CA LEU A 265 35.72 11.91 -1.48
C LEU A 265 36.58 11.65 -2.71
N LYS A 266 36.80 10.37 -3.04
CA LYS A 266 37.54 9.97 -4.24
C LYS A 266 36.76 10.34 -5.51
N GLU A 267 35.46 10.11 -5.54
CA GLU A 267 34.60 10.42 -6.69
C GLU A 267 34.40 11.93 -6.87
N THR A 268 34.26 12.70 -5.78
CA THR A 268 34.07 14.16 -5.85
C THR A 268 35.37 14.94 -6.00
N ASN A 269 36.52 14.32 -5.69
CA ASN A 269 37.84 14.98 -5.61
C ASN A 269 37.84 16.19 -4.65
N GLU A 270 37.03 16.13 -3.59
CA GLU A 270 36.89 17.18 -2.59
C GLU A 270 37.73 16.89 -1.34
N THR A 271 37.98 17.94 -0.54
CA THR A 271 38.51 17.77 0.81
C THR A 271 37.41 17.28 1.76
N PHE A 272 37.77 16.56 2.82
CA PHE A 272 36.81 16.10 3.83
C PHE A 272 35.94 17.23 4.40
N LYS A 273 36.54 18.39 4.68
CA LYS A 273 35.81 19.55 5.21
C LYS A 273 34.83 20.12 4.19
N THR A 274 35.26 20.27 2.94
CA THR A 274 34.37 20.72 1.84
C THR A 274 33.20 19.78 1.67
N PHE A 275 33.47 18.48 1.63
CA PHE A 275 32.43 17.45 1.50
C PHE A 275 31.45 17.51 2.67
N GLN A 276 31.93 17.59 3.91
CA GLN A 276 31.07 17.72 5.09
C GLN A 276 30.17 18.96 5.03
N ASP A 277 30.70 20.10 4.60
CA ASP A 277 29.97 21.38 4.57
C ASP A 277 28.96 21.44 3.41
N GLN A 278 29.31 20.92 2.22
CA GLN A 278 28.52 21.06 0.99
C GLN A 278 27.57 19.88 0.74
N ALA A 279 27.95 18.67 1.16
CA ALA A 279 27.19 17.44 0.94
C ALA A 279 26.25 17.09 2.12
N ASN A 280 26.04 17.98 3.09
CA ASN A 280 25.11 17.69 4.18
C ASN A 280 23.71 17.31 3.64
N GLU A 281 23.14 16.23 4.15
CA GLU A 281 21.88 15.64 3.66
C GLU A 281 20.74 16.66 3.58
N LEU A 282 20.57 17.56 4.56
CA LEU A 282 19.53 18.60 4.49
C LEU A 282 19.72 19.52 3.28
N SER A 283 20.94 19.95 3.02
CA SER A 283 21.28 20.86 1.91
C SER A 283 20.99 20.20 0.56
N VAL A 284 21.34 18.92 0.40
CA VAL A 284 21.07 18.14 -0.81
C VAL A 284 19.55 17.95 -1.00
N ILE A 285 18.81 17.64 0.08
CA ILE A 285 17.35 17.52 0.00
C ILE A 285 16.68 18.85 -0.37
N LYS A 286 17.16 19.98 0.17
CA LYS A 286 16.66 21.31 -0.22
C LYS A 286 16.94 21.62 -1.68
N LYS A 287 18.13 21.30 -2.20
CA LYS A 287 18.43 21.43 -3.63
C LYS A 287 17.50 20.57 -4.47
N PHE A 288 17.30 19.30 -4.09
CA PHE A 288 16.37 18.41 -4.80
C PHE A 288 14.95 19.00 -4.85
N ILE A 289 14.43 19.54 -3.74
CA ILE A 289 13.12 20.18 -3.71
C ILE A 289 13.07 21.39 -4.66
N ASN A 290 14.04 22.30 -4.55
CA ASN A 290 14.00 23.58 -5.25
C ASN A 290 14.42 23.50 -6.73
N GLU A 291 15.31 22.58 -7.09
CA GLU A 291 15.84 22.46 -8.45
C GLU A 291 15.12 21.39 -9.27
N VAL A 292 14.63 20.32 -8.61
CA VAL A 292 13.99 19.18 -9.27
C VAL A 292 12.48 19.23 -9.10
N LEU A 293 11.97 19.12 -7.86
CA LEU A 293 10.52 19.04 -7.62
C LEU A 293 9.79 20.34 -7.99
N ALA A 294 10.44 21.50 -7.84
CA ALA A 294 9.87 22.78 -8.21
C ALA A 294 9.54 22.91 -9.70
N GLN A 295 10.21 22.14 -10.57
CA GLN A 295 9.96 22.13 -12.01
C GLN A 295 8.62 21.49 -12.36
N ASN A 296 8.06 20.68 -11.45
CA ASN A 296 6.77 20.02 -11.63
C ASN A 296 6.68 19.22 -12.95
N LEU A 297 7.81 18.62 -13.36
CA LEU A 297 7.89 17.67 -14.47
C LEU A 297 7.68 16.24 -13.97
N CYS A 298 7.29 15.34 -14.86
CA CYS A 298 7.20 13.92 -14.54
C CYS A 298 8.58 13.38 -14.12
N LEU A 299 8.64 12.70 -12.97
CA LEU A 299 9.86 12.06 -12.50
C LEU A 299 9.92 10.63 -13.07
N VAL A 300 11.01 10.28 -13.74
CA VAL A 300 11.22 8.95 -14.32
C VAL A 300 12.23 8.20 -13.47
N PHE A 301 11.84 7.03 -12.98
CA PHE A 301 12.74 6.10 -12.28
C PHE A 301 12.85 4.80 -13.08
N TYR A 302 13.91 4.03 -12.84
CA TYR A 302 13.90 2.63 -13.28
C TYR A 302 12.94 1.81 -12.41
N ASP A 303 13.21 1.72 -11.11
CA ASP A 303 12.33 1.19 -10.06
C ASP A 303 12.20 2.27 -9.01
N GLN A 304 11.02 2.86 -8.87
CA GLN A 304 10.84 4.01 -7.98
C GLN A 304 10.89 3.63 -6.49
N SER A 305 10.76 2.33 -6.16
CA SER A 305 10.35 1.87 -4.83
C SER A 305 11.33 2.26 -3.73
N ASN A 306 12.63 2.04 -3.96
CA ASN A 306 13.66 2.35 -2.96
C ASN A 306 14.02 3.83 -2.95
N ASP A 307 14.13 4.45 -4.12
CA ASP A 307 14.45 5.87 -4.29
C ASP A 307 13.45 6.75 -3.58
N LEU A 308 12.16 6.57 -3.90
CA LEU A 308 11.08 7.32 -3.27
C LEU A 308 11.03 7.04 -1.78
N LYS A 309 11.16 5.79 -1.34
CA LYS A 309 11.16 5.46 0.10
C LYS A 309 12.23 6.23 0.87
N HIS A 310 13.44 6.36 0.33
CA HIS A 310 14.52 7.08 1.02
C HIS A 310 14.37 8.60 0.90
N LEU A 311 13.97 9.11 -0.26
CA LEU A 311 13.64 10.53 -0.43
C LEU A 311 12.51 10.95 0.52
N GLN A 312 11.50 10.09 0.66
CA GLN A 312 10.39 10.25 1.60
C GLN A 312 10.87 10.27 3.04
N ALA A 313 11.70 9.29 3.43
CA ALA A 313 12.25 9.25 4.77
C ALA A 313 13.10 10.49 5.09
N ALA A 314 13.92 10.95 4.14
CA ALA A 314 14.77 12.12 4.31
C ALA A 314 13.95 13.41 4.46
N ALA A 315 13.01 13.68 3.54
CA ALA A 315 12.16 14.85 3.64
C ALA A 315 11.22 14.80 4.87
N LYS A 316 10.85 13.61 5.37
CA LYS A 316 10.14 13.46 6.66
C LYS A 316 10.99 13.95 7.81
N TYR A 317 12.23 13.47 7.84
CA TYR A 317 13.17 13.71 8.92
C TYR A 317 13.51 15.20 9.03
N TYR A 318 13.70 15.85 7.88
CA TYR A 318 14.10 17.26 7.82
C TYR A 318 12.92 18.25 7.77
N ARG A 319 11.67 17.79 7.82
CA ARG A 319 10.48 18.63 7.59
C ARG A 319 10.46 19.93 8.39
N GLU A 320 10.79 19.88 9.68
CA GLU A 320 10.78 21.06 10.56
C GLU A 320 11.84 22.11 10.19
N GLN A 321 12.83 21.74 9.38
CA GLN A 321 13.92 22.59 8.92
C GLN A 321 13.71 23.10 7.48
N LEU A 322 12.61 22.71 6.84
CA LEU A 322 12.20 23.19 5.53
C LEU A 322 11.39 24.48 5.66
N THR A 323 11.52 25.34 4.66
CA THR A 323 10.73 26.57 4.54
C THR A 323 9.27 26.26 4.17
N PRO A 324 8.33 27.19 4.40
CA PRO A 324 6.96 27.03 3.94
C PRO A 324 6.84 26.73 2.45
N ASP A 325 7.65 27.38 1.61
CA ASP A 325 7.65 27.19 0.16
C ASP A 325 8.17 25.80 -0.24
N GLU A 326 9.23 25.32 0.40
CA GLU A 326 9.75 23.96 0.21
C GLU A 326 8.71 22.89 0.61
N ILE A 327 7.99 23.14 1.71
CA ILE A 327 6.88 22.28 2.16
C ILE A 327 5.73 22.31 1.15
N GLU A 328 5.40 23.48 0.59
CA GLU A 328 4.39 23.59 -0.46
C GLU A 328 4.78 22.76 -1.69
N ILE A 329 6.02 22.90 -2.18
CA ILE A 329 6.53 22.12 -3.32
C ILE A 329 6.44 20.62 -3.04
N LEU A 330 6.85 20.17 -1.85
CA LEU A 330 6.76 18.76 -1.45
C LEU A 330 5.32 18.21 -1.41
N ASN A 331 4.35 19.07 -1.10
CA ASN A 331 2.93 18.70 -1.00
C ASN A 331 2.20 18.77 -2.35
N ARG A 332 2.84 19.28 -3.41
CA ARG A 332 2.25 19.24 -4.76
C ARG A 332 2.06 17.80 -5.21
N ARG A 333 1.14 17.62 -6.16
CA ARG A 333 1.02 16.36 -6.89
C ARG A 333 2.18 16.24 -7.87
N HIS A 334 2.98 15.19 -7.71
CA HIS A 334 4.10 14.90 -8.60
C HIS A 334 3.74 13.67 -9.44
N GLU A 335 3.93 13.76 -10.75
CA GLU A 335 3.75 12.60 -11.63
C GLU A 335 5.01 11.74 -11.62
N VAL A 336 4.84 10.42 -11.55
CA VAL A 336 5.99 9.50 -11.60
C VAL A 336 5.74 8.40 -12.63
N PHE A 337 6.75 8.20 -13.48
CA PHE A 337 6.81 7.14 -14.46
C PHE A 337 7.85 6.10 -14.03
N ASP A 338 7.37 4.89 -13.75
CA ASP A 338 8.21 3.73 -13.40
C ASP A 338 8.47 2.89 -14.67
N LEU A 339 9.71 2.94 -15.16
CA LEU A 339 10.10 2.27 -16.39
C LEU A 339 10.11 0.73 -16.25
N GLU A 340 10.55 0.19 -15.12
CA GLU A 340 10.56 -1.25 -14.88
C GLU A 340 9.14 -1.81 -14.93
N ARG A 341 8.20 -1.18 -14.23
CA ARG A 341 6.79 -1.54 -14.24
C ARG A 341 6.20 -1.43 -15.64
N TYR A 342 6.51 -0.35 -16.37
CA TYR A 342 6.04 -0.17 -17.74
C TYR A 342 6.53 -1.30 -18.67
N ILE A 343 7.79 -1.71 -18.56
CA ILE A 343 8.36 -2.83 -19.31
C ILE A 343 7.69 -4.16 -18.91
N VAL A 344 7.47 -4.37 -17.62
CA VAL A 344 6.81 -5.59 -17.11
C VAL A 344 5.39 -5.70 -17.66
N ASP A 345 4.62 -4.62 -17.63
CA ASP A 345 3.24 -4.61 -18.13
C ASP A 345 3.19 -4.74 -19.65
N TRP A 346 4.15 -4.13 -20.37
CA TRP A 346 4.33 -4.39 -21.80
C TRP A 346 4.63 -5.88 -22.08
N LYS A 347 5.57 -6.51 -21.37
CA LYS A 347 5.89 -7.94 -21.54
C LYS A 347 4.66 -8.84 -21.31
N LYS A 348 3.84 -8.52 -20.29
CA LYS A 348 2.58 -9.23 -20.03
C LYS A 348 1.59 -9.07 -21.18
N SER A 349 1.48 -7.86 -21.75
CA SER A 349 0.61 -7.62 -22.92
C SER A 349 1.01 -8.45 -24.14
N GLN A 350 2.30 -8.84 -24.23
CA GLN A 350 2.86 -9.71 -25.26
C GLN A 350 2.73 -11.22 -24.93
N GLY A 351 2.07 -11.59 -23.83
CA GLY A 351 1.87 -12.99 -23.43
C GLY A 351 3.12 -13.69 -22.90
N LEU A 352 4.12 -12.94 -22.40
CA LEU A 352 5.33 -13.52 -21.82
C LEU A 352 5.09 -13.88 -20.33
N ASP A 353 5.04 -15.19 -20.05
CA ASP A 353 4.53 -15.83 -18.82
C ASP A 353 5.46 -15.71 -17.57
N ASP A 354 6.62 -15.08 -17.70
CA ASP A 354 7.68 -15.02 -16.67
C ASP A 354 8.19 -13.59 -16.45
N SER A 355 7.27 -12.62 -16.42
CA SER A 355 7.55 -11.16 -16.38
C SER A 355 8.09 -10.69 -15.01
N GLN A 356 9.12 -11.35 -14.50
CA GLN A 356 9.87 -10.84 -13.35
C GLN A 356 10.58 -9.53 -13.73
N PRO A 357 10.64 -8.56 -12.80
CA PRO A 357 11.39 -7.34 -12.99
C PRO A 357 12.85 -7.69 -13.30
N SER A 358 13.40 -7.05 -14.32
CA SER A 358 14.80 -7.26 -14.74
C SER A 358 15.59 -6.06 -14.25
N ALA A 359 16.82 -6.24 -13.79
CA ALA A 359 17.65 -5.08 -13.41
C ALA A 359 17.91 -4.15 -14.62
N LEU A 360 18.05 -2.84 -14.36
CA LEU A 360 18.33 -1.80 -15.38
C LEU A 360 19.44 -2.22 -16.33
N GLN A 361 20.56 -2.72 -15.80
CA GLN A 361 21.70 -3.16 -16.60
C GLN A 361 21.35 -4.29 -17.59
N LYS A 362 20.47 -5.21 -17.21
CA LYS A 362 20.08 -6.33 -18.10
C LYS A 362 19.22 -5.83 -19.25
N VAL A 363 18.28 -4.93 -18.97
CA VAL A 363 17.39 -4.36 -20.00
C VAL A 363 18.17 -3.44 -20.93
N SER A 364 18.95 -2.52 -20.38
CA SER A 364 19.77 -1.58 -21.15
C SER A 364 20.72 -2.30 -22.12
N ILE A 365 21.41 -3.37 -21.69
CA ILE A 365 22.27 -4.18 -22.57
C ILE A 365 21.50 -4.80 -23.74
N VAL A 366 20.28 -5.32 -23.51
CA VAL A 366 19.45 -5.91 -24.58
C VAL A 366 19.08 -4.86 -25.63
N LEU A 367 18.91 -3.61 -25.20
CA LEU A 367 18.67 -2.46 -26.07
C LEU A 367 19.97 -1.82 -26.60
N GLY A 368 21.14 -2.41 -26.31
CA GLY A 368 22.43 -1.91 -26.77
C GLY A 368 22.87 -0.62 -26.09
N VAL A 369 22.50 -0.41 -24.83
CA VAL A 369 23.00 0.66 -23.95
C VAL A 369 23.99 0.04 -22.97
N HIS A 370 25.19 0.63 -22.86
CA HIS A 370 26.25 0.13 -21.99
C HIS A 370 26.65 1.20 -20.97
N ASN A 371 26.41 0.92 -19.69
CA ASN A 371 26.92 1.72 -18.58
C ASN A 371 28.24 1.12 -18.04
N PRO A 372 29.40 1.79 -18.20
CA PRO A 372 30.67 1.36 -17.62
C PRO A 372 30.83 1.72 -16.13
N HIS A 373 29.98 2.59 -15.59
CA HIS A 373 30.02 3.09 -14.21
C HIS A 373 28.73 2.75 -13.46
N GLN A 374 28.45 1.45 -13.33
CA GLN A 374 27.30 0.96 -12.57
C GLN A 374 27.37 1.38 -11.11
N HIS A 375 26.21 1.59 -10.49
CA HIS A 375 26.09 2.02 -9.09
C HIS A 375 26.60 3.44 -8.85
N VAL A 376 26.47 4.29 -9.86
CA VAL A 376 26.76 5.72 -9.82
C VAL A 376 25.54 6.42 -10.37
N ALA A 377 24.80 7.10 -9.49
CA ALA A 377 23.47 7.61 -9.78
C ALA A 377 23.41 8.45 -11.08
N GLN A 378 24.42 9.27 -11.34
CA GLN A 378 24.50 10.07 -12.58
C GLN A 378 24.48 9.19 -13.85
N TRP A 379 25.26 8.12 -13.85
CA TRP A 379 25.35 7.21 -14.98
C TRP A 379 24.12 6.33 -15.11
N ASP A 380 23.52 5.96 -13.98
CA ASP A 380 22.28 5.19 -13.95
C ASP A 380 21.10 6.05 -14.46
N VAL A 381 21.02 7.34 -14.12
CA VAL A 381 20.06 8.30 -14.72
C VAL A 381 20.22 8.41 -16.25
N ALA A 382 21.44 8.55 -16.74
CA ALA A 382 21.68 8.57 -18.20
C ALA A 382 21.28 7.24 -18.86
N THR A 383 21.54 6.12 -18.17
CA THR A 383 21.16 4.79 -18.63
C THR A 383 19.64 4.61 -18.65
N ILE A 384 18.92 5.15 -17.66
CA ILE A 384 17.44 5.18 -17.62
C ILE A 384 16.90 5.93 -18.83
N HIS A 385 17.42 7.13 -19.11
CA HIS A 385 17.02 7.94 -20.26
C HIS A 385 17.22 7.18 -21.59
N GLU A 386 18.44 6.69 -21.85
CA GLU A 386 18.75 5.95 -23.07
C GLU A 386 17.91 4.67 -23.22
N THR A 387 17.67 3.97 -22.10
CA THR A 387 16.82 2.78 -22.08
C THR A 387 15.37 3.14 -22.40
N LEU A 388 14.85 4.24 -21.86
CA LEU A 388 13.49 4.72 -22.12
C LEU A 388 13.29 5.03 -23.61
N LEU A 389 14.23 5.77 -24.23
CA LEU A 389 14.16 6.12 -25.66
C LEU A 389 14.21 4.88 -26.54
N LYS A 390 15.18 4.00 -26.32
CA LYS A 390 15.29 2.77 -27.12
C LYS A 390 14.13 1.82 -26.89
N PHE A 391 13.57 1.80 -25.69
CA PHE A 391 12.38 1.00 -25.42
C PHE A 391 11.15 1.58 -26.12
N LYS A 392 10.97 2.90 -26.11
CA LYS A 392 9.92 3.61 -26.88
C LYS A 392 9.98 3.27 -28.36
N ASP A 393 11.18 3.28 -28.95
CA ASP A 393 11.36 2.91 -30.36
C ASP A 393 11.10 1.41 -30.59
N PHE A 394 11.50 0.57 -29.65
CA PHE A 394 11.34 -0.88 -29.74
C PHE A 394 9.86 -1.30 -29.74
N ILE A 395 9.04 -0.72 -28.85
CA ILE A 395 7.61 -1.06 -28.75
C ILE A 395 6.77 -0.54 -29.92
N GLN A 396 7.29 0.41 -30.70
CA GLN A 396 6.64 0.90 -31.92
C GLN A 396 6.92 0.02 -33.15
N ARG A 397 7.84 -0.96 -33.04
CA ARG A 397 8.15 -1.85 -34.16
C ARG A 397 6.99 -2.82 -34.41
N PRO A 398 6.67 -3.13 -35.67
CA PRO A 398 5.65 -4.12 -35.98
C PRO A 398 6.04 -5.50 -35.42
N ASP A 399 5.08 -6.20 -34.83
CA ASP A 399 5.27 -7.55 -34.31
C ASP A 399 5.73 -8.49 -35.42
N MET A 400 6.98 -8.95 -35.33
CA MET A 400 7.51 -9.97 -36.24
C MET A 400 7.07 -11.34 -35.75
N THR A 401 5.96 -11.85 -36.31
CA THR A 401 5.57 -13.24 -36.09
C THR A 401 6.49 -14.16 -36.88
N ILE A 402 7.35 -14.89 -36.19
CA ILE A 402 8.17 -15.94 -36.82
C ILE A 402 7.23 -17.07 -37.22
N SER A 403 7.04 -17.25 -38.53
CA SER A 403 6.37 -18.44 -39.05
C SER A 403 7.24 -19.67 -38.79
N ALA A 404 6.61 -20.79 -38.49
CA ALA A 404 7.34 -22.04 -38.32
C ALA A 404 8.22 -22.29 -39.56
N PRO A 405 9.52 -22.57 -39.40
CA PRO A 405 10.37 -22.85 -40.54
C PRO A 405 9.78 -24.03 -41.29
N ALA A 406 9.44 -23.82 -42.55
CA ALA A 406 9.01 -24.91 -43.41
C ALA A 406 10.21 -25.86 -43.60
N PRO A 407 10.01 -27.18 -43.54
CA PRO A 407 11.05 -28.10 -43.99
C PRO A 407 11.41 -27.71 -45.41
N ILE A 408 12.71 -27.54 -45.68
CA ILE A 408 13.22 -27.43 -47.05
C ILE A 408 12.74 -28.71 -47.72
N GLY A 409 11.69 -28.61 -48.54
CA GLY A 409 11.26 -29.72 -49.37
C GLY A 409 12.49 -30.20 -50.10
N ASN A 410 12.71 -31.52 -50.11
CA ASN A 410 13.83 -32.14 -50.79
C ASN A 410 14.02 -31.44 -52.14
N VAL A 411 15.08 -30.62 -52.26
CA VAL A 411 15.56 -30.19 -53.56
C VAL A 411 16.03 -31.49 -54.19
N GLN A 412 15.14 -32.12 -54.97
CA GLN A 412 15.52 -33.17 -55.88
C GLN A 412 16.48 -32.51 -56.86
N VAL A 413 17.76 -32.69 -56.60
CA VAL A 413 18.80 -32.42 -57.56
C VAL A 413 18.51 -33.29 -58.77
N GLY A 414 18.01 -32.65 -59.83
CA GLY A 414 18.08 -33.07 -61.21
C GLY A 414 17.52 -34.45 -61.54
N GLN A 415 16.28 -34.48 -62.00
CA GLN A 415 16.02 -35.10 -63.30
C GLN A 415 14.97 -34.29 -64.06
N ILE A 416 15.45 -33.68 -65.14
CA ILE A 416 14.63 -33.03 -66.16
C ILE A 416 13.76 -34.10 -66.81
N THR A 417 12.44 -33.95 -66.79
CA THR A 417 11.58 -34.33 -67.92
C THR A 417 10.28 -33.52 -67.92
N LEU A 418 9.90 -33.06 -69.11
CA LEU A 418 8.81 -32.14 -69.45
C LEU A 418 7.40 -32.70 -69.17
N ASP A 419 6.45 -31.75 -69.05
CA ASP A 419 5.00 -31.78 -69.35
C ASP A 419 4.21 -33.01 -68.85
N THR A 420 3.11 -32.88 -68.11
CA THR A 420 1.83 -32.38 -68.64
C THR A 420 0.81 -32.33 -67.49
N SER A 421 -0.20 -31.46 -67.64
CA SER A 421 -1.56 -31.54 -67.09
C SER A 421 -1.80 -31.42 -65.58
N VAL A 422 -2.46 -30.31 -65.28
CA VAL A 422 -3.35 -30.04 -64.14
C VAL A 422 -4.35 -31.19 -63.97
N GLU A 423 -4.41 -31.80 -62.77
CA GLU A 423 -5.63 -32.46 -62.27
C GLU A 423 -5.62 -32.54 -60.73
N THR A 424 -6.63 -31.88 -60.16
CA THR A 424 -7.48 -32.28 -59.03
C THR A 424 -6.86 -32.62 -57.67
N ILE A 425 -7.21 -31.78 -56.69
CA ILE A 425 -7.01 -31.99 -55.25
C ILE A 425 -7.92 -33.14 -54.77
N GLU A 426 -7.33 -34.31 -54.50
CA GLU A 426 -7.96 -35.33 -53.67
C GLU A 426 -7.39 -35.30 -52.24
N LYS A 427 -8.32 -35.13 -51.28
CA LYS A 427 -8.07 -35.27 -49.84
C LYS A 427 -7.66 -36.72 -49.53
N VAL A 428 -6.36 -36.98 -49.46
CA VAL A 428 -5.84 -38.22 -48.88
C VAL A 428 -5.54 -37.97 -47.40
N ALA A 429 -6.24 -38.72 -46.54
CA ALA A 429 -6.01 -38.76 -45.11
C ALA A 429 -4.54 -39.11 -44.81
N THR A 430 -3.76 -38.13 -44.36
CA THR A 430 -2.40 -38.37 -43.88
C THR A 430 -2.44 -39.16 -42.58
N GLN A 431 -2.14 -40.45 -42.68
CA GLN A 431 -1.64 -41.26 -41.57
C GLN A 431 -0.44 -40.53 -40.95
N LYS A 432 -0.47 -40.31 -39.64
CA LYS A 432 0.66 -39.72 -38.88
C LYS A 432 1.91 -40.57 -39.11
N PRO A 433 3.00 -40.04 -39.70
CA PRO A 433 4.26 -40.72 -39.70
C PRO A 433 4.79 -40.77 -38.26
N MET A 434 5.22 -41.96 -37.86
CA MET A 434 5.84 -42.27 -36.59
C MET A 434 7.06 -41.37 -36.38
N ARG A 435 7.06 -40.56 -35.31
CA ARG A 435 8.17 -39.66 -34.95
C ARG A 435 9.46 -40.48 -34.78
N GLN A 436 10.43 -40.32 -35.67
CA GLN A 436 11.79 -40.79 -35.41
C GLN A 436 12.37 -39.96 -34.26
N HIS A 437 12.68 -40.62 -33.15
CA HIS A 437 13.26 -39.99 -31.96
C HIS A 437 14.69 -39.55 -32.28
N LYS A 438 14.97 -38.24 -32.16
CA LYS A 438 16.30 -37.60 -32.33
C LYS A 438 17.40 -38.15 -31.40
N TYR A 439 17.02 -38.92 -30.39
CA TYR A 439 17.92 -39.48 -29.39
C TYR A 439 17.67 -40.97 -29.28
N ASP A 440 18.73 -41.75 -29.16
CA ASP A 440 18.65 -43.15 -28.77
C ASP A 440 18.47 -43.21 -27.24
N TYR A 441 17.29 -43.64 -26.80
CA TYR A 441 16.92 -43.64 -25.38
C TYR A 441 17.63 -44.77 -24.63
N ASP A 442 17.95 -45.87 -25.31
CA ASP A 442 18.63 -47.03 -24.72
C ASP A 442 20.11 -46.70 -24.49
N GLU A 443 20.73 -45.98 -25.43
CA GLU A 443 22.10 -45.49 -25.27
C GLU A 443 22.23 -44.50 -24.10
N ILE A 444 21.29 -43.53 -24.01
CA ILE A 444 21.24 -42.57 -22.90
C ILE A 444 21.04 -43.28 -21.55
N TRP A 445 20.18 -44.30 -21.50
CA TRP A 445 19.93 -45.06 -20.27
C TRP A 445 21.15 -45.86 -19.83
N LYS A 446 21.85 -46.50 -20.77
CA LYS A 446 23.08 -47.25 -20.50
C LYS A 446 24.18 -46.35 -19.94
N MET A 447 24.40 -45.16 -20.52
CA MET A 447 25.37 -44.18 -19.99
C MET A 447 24.99 -43.69 -18.59
N TYR A 448 23.70 -43.49 -18.32
CA TYR A 448 23.23 -43.10 -16.99
C TYR A 448 23.46 -44.21 -15.95
N LEU A 449 23.20 -45.47 -16.30
CA LEU A 449 23.46 -46.63 -15.43
C LEU A 449 24.97 -46.87 -15.18
N GLN A 450 25.83 -46.41 -16.09
CA GLN A 450 27.29 -46.40 -15.91
C GLN A 450 27.80 -45.27 -15.00
N GLY A 451 26.90 -44.44 -14.46
CA GLY A 451 27.22 -43.41 -13.47
C GLY A 451 27.53 -42.02 -14.05
N LEU A 452 27.39 -41.82 -15.37
CA LEU A 452 27.62 -40.50 -15.98
C LEU A 452 26.53 -39.50 -15.57
N THR A 453 26.94 -38.26 -15.36
CA THR A 453 26.01 -37.16 -15.06
C THR A 453 25.27 -36.69 -16.31
N VAL A 454 24.11 -36.05 -16.13
CA VAL A 454 23.29 -35.52 -17.23
C VAL A 454 24.07 -34.58 -18.16
N LYS A 455 25.02 -33.80 -17.62
CA LYS A 455 25.86 -32.89 -18.40
C LYS A 455 26.88 -33.65 -19.25
N GLU A 456 27.42 -34.76 -18.75
CA GLU A 456 28.39 -35.59 -19.47
C GLU A 456 27.70 -36.37 -20.59
N ILE A 457 26.54 -36.97 -20.31
CA ILE A 457 25.73 -37.67 -21.32
C ILE A 457 25.34 -36.69 -22.44
N ALA A 458 24.91 -35.47 -22.10
CA ALA A 458 24.57 -34.44 -23.08
C ALA A 458 25.73 -34.09 -24.01
N ARG A 459 26.98 -34.09 -23.52
CA ARG A 459 28.16 -33.90 -24.38
C ARG A 459 28.39 -35.11 -25.29
N CYS A 460 28.26 -36.34 -24.77
CA CYS A 460 28.47 -37.56 -25.54
C CYS A 460 27.49 -37.72 -26.72
N VAL A 461 26.23 -37.31 -26.53
CA VAL A 461 25.17 -37.44 -27.54
C VAL A 461 24.91 -36.14 -28.32
N ASN A 462 25.81 -35.16 -28.19
CA ASN A 462 25.70 -33.82 -28.79
C ASN A 462 24.30 -33.17 -28.59
N GLY A 463 23.81 -33.24 -27.35
CA GLY A 463 22.47 -32.81 -26.94
C GLY A 463 22.47 -31.75 -25.84
N ASN A 464 21.27 -31.30 -25.45
CA ASN A 464 21.08 -30.38 -24.33
C ASN A 464 20.81 -31.16 -23.03
N ALA A 465 21.51 -30.82 -21.95
CA ALA A 465 21.32 -31.37 -20.60
C ALA A 465 19.85 -31.33 -20.12
N GLY A 466 19.08 -30.31 -20.51
CA GLY A 466 17.63 -30.24 -20.21
C GLY A 466 16.84 -31.37 -20.87
N SER A 467 17.09 -31.65 -22.15
CA SER A 467 16.44 -32.74 -22.89
C SER A 467 16.84 -34.11 -22.35
N ILE A 468 18.12 -34.31 -22.02
CA ILE A 468 18.62 -35.57 -21.44
C ILE A 468 18.00 -35.84 -20.06
N ARG A 469 17.81 -34.79 -19.24
CA ARG A 469 17.13 -34.91 -17.94
C ARG A 469 15.70 -35.42 -18.09
N VAL A 470 14.94 -34.87 -19.04
CA VAL A 470 13.56 -35.27 -19.32
C VAL A 470 13.50 -36.71 -19.84
N ILE A 471 14.43 -37.11 -20.71
CA ILE A 471 14.52 -38.48 -21.24
C ILE A 471 14.78 -39.48 -20.11
N ILE A 472 15.77 -39.22 -19.25
CA ILE A 472 16.09 -40.09 -18.10
C ILE A 472 14.90 -40.20 -17.14
N GLN A 473 14.19 -39.10 -16.87
CA GLN A 473 12.98 -39.13 -16.03
C GLN A 473 11.86 -39.97 -16.67
N LYS A 474 11.68 -39.88 -17.99
CA LYS A 474 10.68 -40.66 -18.72
C LYS A 474 11.00 -42.16 -18.68
N ILE A 475 12.26 -42.53 -18.89
CA ILE A 475 12.72 -43.93 -18.83
C ILE A 475 12.57 -44.48 -17.40
N LYS A 476 12.99 -43.73 -16.37
CA LYS A 476 12.77 -44.11 -14.95
C LYS A 476 11.30 -44.36 -14.61
N LYS A 477 10.40 -43.55 -15.16
CA LYS A 477 8.96 -43.68 -14.93
C LYS A 477 8.40 -44.93 -15.62
N GLN A 478 8.91 -45.29 -16.79
CA GLN A 478 8.54 -46.52 -17.50
C GLN A 478 9.11 -47.77 -16.80
N TRP A 479 10.35 -47.71 -16.31
CA TRP A 479 11.00 -48.81 -15.58
C TRP A 479 10.38 -49.10 -14.20
N LYS A 480 9.77 -48.11 -13.54
CA LYS A 480 9.00 -48.32 -12.29
C LYS A 480 7.60 -48.90 -12.52
N ALA A 481 7.12 -48.88 -13.75
CA ALA A 481 5.80 -49.38 -14.13
C ALA A 481 5.85 -50.76 -14.82
N SER A 482 7.06 -51.31 -14.96
CA SER A 482 7.37 -52.68 -15.39
C SER A 482 7.79 -53.48 -14.16
#